data_AF-A0A2N0HHZ8-F1
#
_entry.id   AF-A0A2N0HHZ8-F1
#
_cell.length_a   1.000
_cell.length_b   1.000
_cell.length_c   1.000
_cell.angle_alpha   90.00
_cell.angle_beta   90.00
_cell.angle_gamma   90.00
#
_symmetry.space_group_name_H-M   'P 1'
#
loop_
_entity.id
_entity.type
_entity.pdbx_description
1 polymer ?
#
loop_
_entity_poly.entity_id
_entity_poly.type
_entity_poly.pdbx_seq_one_letter_code
_entity_poly.pdbx_strand_id
1 'polypeptide(L)'
;MKNFKLKQRVLTFSAIGVAFVSLSWGIFGHEHINNAAVMALPKPIQTFFYNHIDFITQEATVPDLRKYTLRDKAEGPRHYMDVENFGSLDSVPHSFEDAKKKYTEKFLNDNGFVLWYIQEIMTKLTKAMKDKRKTEILFLAADLGHYIGDANMPLHTSANHDGQLTNQKGIHAMFESRMPEMFGKDYNFYTGEAKYIDNVEKATWDMIKDSHSQVEPLLLIDRKLRESFAKDKIFQMDEKGNVAKNKYGDMIYSKEYVTQLHTALNGMVEKQMRKAIVSIANFWYTAWVNAGKPNLEDLDSKEMTNRNKKNLKKDLKLWKAGKLFGLESENDF
;
A
#
# COMPACT_ATOMS: atom_id res chain seq x y z
N MET A 1 -25.67 41.49 49.83
CA MET A 1 -24.34 41.50 49.18
C MET A 1 -24.15 40.21 48.42
N LYS A 2 -23.83 40.33 47.12
CA LYS A 2 -23.55 39.26 46.17
C LYS A 2 -22.34 38.43 46.61
N ASN A 3 -22.31 37.14 46.28
CA ASN A 3 -21.18 36.46 45.61
C ASN A 3 -21.38 34.94 45.59
N PHE A 4 -22.14 34.45 44.60
CA PHE A 4 -22.05 33.05 44.16
C PHE A 4 -20.83 32.93 43.23
N LYS A 5 -19.75 32.32 43.71
CA LYS A 5 -18.58 31.99 42.89
C LYS A 5 -18.88 30.70 42.11
N LEU A 6 -19.01 30.85 40.79
CA LEU A 6 -19.09 29.76 39.82
C LEU A 6 -17.77 28.98 39.84
N LYS A 7 -17.78 27.71 40.28
CA LYS A 7 -16.62 26.82 40.14
C LYS A 7 -16.45 26.49 38.64
N GLN A 8 -15.41 27.03 38.01
CA GLN A 8 -14.93 26.58 36.71
C GLN A 8 -14.58 25.09 36.80
N ARG A 9 -15.41 24.23 36.21
CA ARG A 9 -15.00 22.87 35.86
C ARG A 9 -14.13 22.98 34.63
N VAL A 10 -12.82 22.88 34.83
CA VAL A 10 -11.87 22.62 33.74
C VAL A 10 -12.20 21.24 33.19
N LEU A 11 -12.85 21.19 32.03
CA LEU A 11 -12.95 20.00 31.21
C LEU A 11 -11.59 19.80 30.55
N THR A 12 -10.74 19.01 31.20
CA THR A 12 -9.51 18.51 30.58
C THR A 12 -9.94 17.54 29.47
N PHE A 13 -9.92 18.00 28.22
CA PHE A 13 -9.92 17.10 27.07
C PHE A 13 -8.59 16.34 27.09
N SER A 14 -8.60 15.14 27.66
CA SER A 14 -7.54 14.17 27.38
C SER A 14 -7.65 13.80 25.90
N ALA A 15 -6.80 14.42 25.08
CA ALA A 15 -6.53 13.93 23.74
C ALA A 15 -5.85 12.57 23.89
N ILE A 16 -6.66 11.51 23.94
CA ILE A 16 -6.18 10.15 23.75
C ILE A 16 -5.76 10.11 22.28
N GLY A 17 -4.46 10.26 22.05
CA GLY A 17 -3.85 9.88 20.78
C GLY A 17 -4.04 8.38 20.63
N VAL A 18 -5.14 7.99 19.98
CA VAL A 18 -5.28 6.65 19.44
C VAL A 18 -4.26 6.55 18.33
N ALA A 19 -3.20 5.78 18.54
CA ALA A 19 -2.34 5.34 17.46
C ALA A 19 -3.21 4.46 16.56
N PHE A 20 -3.68 5.02 15.44
CA PHE A 20 -4.44 4.29 14.45
C PHE A 20 -3.50 3.38 13.67
N VAL A 21 -3.90 2.13 13.56
CA VAL A 21 -3.24 1.10 12.75
C VAL A 21 -3.77 1.28 11.32
N SER A 22 -3.08 2.09 10.52
CA SER A 22 -3.24 2.11 9.06
C SER A 22 -2.23 1.14 8.45
N LEU A 23 -2.55 -0.15 8.40
CA LEU A 23 -1.78 -1.04 7.53
C LEU A 23 -2.02 -0.56 6.11
N SER A 24 -1.05 -0.70 5.23
CA SER A 24 -1.27 -0.38 3.83
C SER A 24 -2.06 -1.49 3.16
N TRP A 25 -1.75 -1.90 1.92
CA TRP A 25 -2.24 -3.23 1.53
C TRP A 25 -1.91 -4.22 2.65
N GLY A 26 -2.83 -5.11 3.02
CA GLY A 26 -2.50 -6.14 4.01
C GLY A 26 -1.31 -6.99 3.56
N ILE A 27 -0.85 -7.89 4.42
CA ILE A 27 0.22 -8.85 4.10
C ILE A 27 -0.06 -9.51 2.74
N PHE A 28 -1.29 -10.01 2.55
CA PHE A 28 -1.76 -10.56 1.29
C PHE A 28 -1.52 -9.63 0.10
N GLY A 29 -1.93 -8.36 0.22
CA GLY A 29 -1.88 -7.42 -0.89
C GLY A 29 -0.44 -7.08 -1.28
N HIS A 30 0.43 -6.74 -0.32
CA HIS A 30 1.83 -6.42 -0.61
C HIS A 30 2.59 -7.58 -1.24
N GLU A 31 2.42 -8.79 -0.71
CA GLU A 31 3.07 -10.00 -1.24
C GLU A 31 2.62 -10.27 -2.69
N HIS A 32 1.31 -10.28 -2.94
CA HIS A 32 0.77 -10.59 -4.27
C HIS A 32 1.13 -9.52 -5.30
N ILE A 33 1.07 -8.24 -4.90
CA ILE A 33 1.43 -7.11 -5.77
C ILE A 33 2.92 -7.19 -6.16
N ASN A 34 3.82 -7.38 -5.20
CA ASN A 34 5.26 -7.39 -5.48
C ASN A 34 5.69 -8.65 -6.25
N ASN A 35 5.12 -9.81 -5.91
CA ASN A 35 5.35 -11.04 -6.65
C ASN A 35 4.91 -10.92 -8.12
N ALA A 36 3.72 -10.39 -8.36
CA ALA A 36 3.23 -10.13 -9.73
C ALA A 36 4.07 -9.07 -10.46
N ALA A 37 4.58 -8.06 -9.76
CA ALA A 37 5.46 -7.05 -10.36
C ALA A 37 6.77 -7.67 -10.87
N VAL A 38 7.33 -8.67 -10.18
CA VAL A 38 8.50 -9.43 -10.68
C VAL A 38 8.17 -10.13 -12.01
N MET A 39 6.97 -10.70 -12.15
CA MET A 39 6.54 -11.33 -13.40
C MET A 39 6.41 -10.34 -14.56
N ALA A 40 6.01 -9.10 -14.27
CA ALA A 40 5.84 -8.04 -15.27
C ALA A 40 7.17 -7.45 -15.78
N LEU A 41 8.30 -7.73 -15.14
CA LEU A 41 9.60 -7.21 -15.55
C LEU A 41 10.07 -7.79 -16.89
N PRO A 42 10.83 -7.04 -17.70
CA PRO A 42 11.42 -7.56 -18.92
C PRO A 42 12.58 -8.50 -18.62
N LYS A 43 12.82 -9.44 -19.54
CA LYS A 43 13.83 -10.51 -19.41
C LYS A 43 15.19 -10.09 -18.86
N PRO A 44 15.81 -8.95 -19.25
CA PRO A 44 17.15 -8.58 -18.77
C PRO A 44 17.27 -8.39 -17.26
N ILE A 45 16.17 -8.10 -16.56
CA ILE A 45 16.15 -7.94 -15.09
C ILE A 45 15.23 -8.93 -14.39
N GLN A 46 14.24 -9.49 -15.10
CA GLN A 46 13.31 -10.47 -14.57
C GLN A 46 14.03 -11.68 -13.96
N THR A 47 15.10 -12.18 -14.60
CA THR A 47 15.85 -13.31 -14.07
C THR A 47 16.45 -13.03 -12.69
N PHE A 48 17.08 -11.86 -12.52
CA PHE A 48 17.64 -11.44 -11.22
C PHE A 48 16.55 -11.33 -10.16
N PHE A 49 15.45 -10.61 -10.44
CA PHE A 49 14.37 -10.46 -9.47
C PHE A 49 13.68 -11.78 -9.14
N TYR A 50 13.47 -12.65 -10.14
CA TYR A 50 12.86 -13.95 -9.92
C TYR A 50 13.74 -14.87 -9.07
N ASN A 51 15.07 -14.76 -9.18
CA ASN A 51 15.96 -15.51 -8.30
C ASN A 51 15.79 -15.16 -6.82
N HIS A 52 15.28 -13.96 -6.53
CA HIS A 52 15.04 -13.45 -5.18
C HIS A 52 13.54 -13.21 -4.91
N ILE A 53 12.65 -13.89 -5.64
CA ILE A 53 11.21 -13.58 -5.60
C ILE A 53 10.61 -13.74 -4.20
N ASP A 54 11.02 -14.76 -3.45
CA ASP A 54 10.54 -14.98 -2.09
C ASP A 54 10.96 -13.82 -1.17
N PHE A 55 12.20 -13.36 -1.29
CA PHE A 55 12.69 -12.20 -0.57
C PHE A 55 11.90 -10.94 -0.93
N ILE A 56 11.75 -10.64 -2.24
CA ILE A 56 10.99 -9.46 -2.70
C ILE A 56 9.53 -9.51 -2.23
N THR A 57 8.92 -10.71 -2.20
CA THR A 57 7.54 -10.92 -1.76
C THR A 57 7.41 -10.64 -0.27
N GLN A 58 8.21 -11.28 0.58
CA GLN A 58 8.12 -11.15 2.04
C GLN A 58 8.59 -9.78 2.54
N GLU A 59 9.70 -9.27 1.99
CA GLU A 59 10.29 -7.98 2.37
C GLU A 59 9.34 -6.82 2.05
N ALA A 60 8.43 -6.97 1.09
CA ALA A 60 7.42 -5.96 0.79
C ALA A 60 6.44 -5.67 1.95
N THR A 61 6.44 -6.48 3.02
CA THR A 61 5.63 -6.25 4.22
C THR A 61 6.42 -5.61 5.37
N VAL A 62 7.76 -5.56 5.25
CA VAL A 62 8.65 -5.11 6.32
C VAL A 62 8.47 -3.64 6.70
N PRO A 63 8.15 -2.70 5.80
CA PRO A 63 7.84 -1.32 6.20
C PRO A 63 6.73 -1.24 7.27
N ASP A 64 5.66 -2.03 7.15
CA ASP A 64 4.63 -2.11 8.18
C ASP A 64 5.17 -2.74 9.48
N LEU A 65 6.04 -3.74 9.41
CA LEU A 65 6.70 -4.29 10.60
C LEU A 65 7.59 -3.23 11.29
N ARG A 66 8.28 -2.36 10.54
CA ARG A 66 9.06 -1.23 11.09
C ARG A 66 8.14 -0.28 11.86
N LYS A 67 6.98 0.05 11.29
CA LYS A 67 5.96 0.91 11.91
C LYS A 67 5.38 0.29 13.19
N TYR A 68 4.95 -0.98 13.16
CA TYR A 68 4.15 -1.58 14.24
C TYR A 68 4.96 -2.38 15.26
N THR A 69 5.84 -3.24 14.77
CA THR A 69 6.60 -4.18 15.59
C THR A 69 7.82 -3.49 16.19
N LEU A 70 8.56 -2.76 15.36
CA LEU A 70 9.75 -2.03 15.80
C LEU A 70 9.44 -0.63 16.34
N ARG A 71 8.22 -0.13 16.10
CA ARG A 71 7.73 1.17 16.57
C ARG A 71 8.62 2.33 16.13
N ASP A 72 9.15 2.26 14.91
CA ASP A 72 9.89 3.36 14.30
C ASP A 72 8.93 4.52 14.01
N LYS A 73 9.03 5.58 14.82
CA LYS A 73 8.17 6.76 14.69
C LYS A 73 8.38 7.52 13.39
N ALA A 74 9.55 7.38 12.75
CA ALA A 74 9.81 8.01 11.47
C ALA A 74 9.17 7.25 10.30
N GLU A 75 8.73 6.01 10.52
CA GLU A 75 8.20 5.16 9.45
C GLU A 75 6.78 5.54 9.08
N GLY A 76 5.88 5.71 10.06
CA GLY A 76 4.44 5.92 9.83
C GLY A 76 4.09 6.94 8.74
N PRO A 77 4.66 8.16 8.73
CA PRO A 77 4.37 9.18 7.73
C PRO A 77 4.85 8.85 6.29
N ARG A 78 5.66 7.79 6.10
CA ARG A 78 6.14 7.36 4.77
C ARG A 78 5.12 6.56 3.98
N HIS A 79 4.02 6.12 4.61
CA HIS A 79 3.03 5.22 4.00
C HIS A 79 1.84 5.94 3.35
N TYR A 80 1.65 7.23 3.62
CA TYR A 80 0.44 7.92 3.19
C TYR A 80 0.70 9.39 2.86
N MET A 81 -0.33 10.03 2.32
CA MET A 81 -0.41 11.48 2.17
C MET A 81 -1.88 11.91 2.28
N ASP A 82 -2.24 12.65 3.31
CA ASP A 82 -3.58 13.19 3.50
C ASP A 82 -3.80 14.38 2.57
N VAL A 83 -4.06 14.10 1.28
CA VAL A 83 -4.06 15.06 0.17
C VAL A 83 -4.90 16.30 0.48
N GLU A 84 -6.06 16.14 1.10
CA GLU A 84 -6.99 17.23 1.40
C GLU A 84 -6.38 18.29 2.34
N ASN A 85 -5.46 17.88 3.21
CA ASN A 85 -4.84 18.77 4.19
C ASN A 85 -3.75 19.67 3.58
N PHE A 86 -3.23 19.30 2.41
CA PHE A 86 -2.20 20.09 1.70
C PHE A 86 -2.77 21.27 0.90
N GLY A 87 -4.10 21.37 0.79
CA GLY A 87 -4.80 22.36 -0.02
C GLY A 87 -4.90 21.92 -1.49
N SER A 88 -4.85 22.89 -2.41
CA SER A 88 -4.79 22.55 -3.84
C SER A 88 -3.50 21.78 -4.14
N LEU A 89 -3.61 20.63 -4.81
CA LEU A 89 -2.47 19.82 -5.25
C LEU A 89 -1.52 20.63 -6.14
N ASP A 90 -2.02 21.57 -6.93
CA ASP A 90 -1.19 22.46 -7.76
C ASP A 90 -0.27 23.37 -6.93
N SER A 91 -0.60 23.58 -5.65
CA SER A 91 0.21 24.37 -4.73
C SER A 91 1.27 23.55 -4.01
N VAL A 92 1.18 22.23 -4.06
CA VAL A 92 2.05 21.34 -3.28
C VAL A 92 3.42 21.25 -3.97
N PRO A 93 4.53 21.51 -3.26
CA PRO A 93 5.84 21.52 -3.90
C PRO A 93 6.22 20.16 -4.45
N HIS A 94 6.76 20.19 -5.67
CA HIS A 94 7.25 19.04 -6.40
C HIS A 94 8.44 18.37 -5.70
N SER A 95 9.45 19.17 -5.31
CA SER A 95 10.61 18.68 -4.57
C SER A 95 10.32 18.57 -3.06
N PHE A 96 10.91 17.56 -2.41
CA PHE A 96 10.74 17.41 -0.96
C PHE A 96 11.44 18.54 -0.19
N GLU A 97 12.55 19.06 -0.72
CA GLU A 97 13.27 20.17 -0.10
C GLU A 97 12.42 21.45 -0.07
N ASP A 98 11.64 21.72 -1.11
CA ASP A 98 10.72 22.86 -1.10
C ASP A 98 9.48 22.58 -0.23
N ALA A 99 9.03 21.32 -0.17
CA ALA A 99 7.99 20.92 0.77
C ALA A 99 8.42 21.15 2.24
N LYS A 100 9.66 20.83 2.61
CA LYS A 100 10.23 21.10 3.95
C LYS A 100 10.39 22.59 4.27
N LYS A 101 10.52 23.45 3.25
CA LYS A 101 10.52 24.92 3.44
C LYS A 101 9.11 25.48 3.60
N LYS A 102 8.13 24.90 2.90
CA LYS A 102 6.74 25.35 2.92
C LYS A 102 5.97 24.84 4.13
N TYR A 103 6.17 23.59 4.51
CA TYR A 103 5.44 22.90 5.57
C TYR A 103 6.33 22.64 6.77
N THR A 104 5.76 22.71 7.97
CA THR A 104 6.49 22.35 9.19
C THR A 104 6.74 20.85 9.25
N GLU A 105 7.78 20.43 9.95
CA GLU A 105 8.05 19.01 10.20
C GLU A 105 6.85 18.30 10.85
N LYS A 106 6.20 18.96 11.82
CA LYS A 106 4.97 18.43 12.44
C LYS A 106 3.87 18.21 11.41
N PHE A 107 3.65 19.17 10.51
CA PHE A 107 2.64 19.03 9.46
C PHE A 107 2.95 17.84 8.55
N LEU A 108 4.20 17.67 8.10
CA LEU A 108 4.58 16.54 7.25
C LEU A 108 4.44 15.19 7.98
N ASN A 109 4.79 15.14 9.26
CA ASN A 109 4.64 13.94 10.07
C ASN A 109 3.17 13.57 10.34
N ASP A 110 2.29 14.57 10.50
CA ASP A 110 0.87 14.33 10.77
C ASP A 110 0.07 14.02 9.50
N ASN A 111 0.54 14.44 8.32
CA ASN A 111 -0.20 14.34 7.06
C ASN A 111 0.46 13.43 6.03
N GLY A 112 1.60 12.83 6.37
CA GLY A 112 2.31 11.90 5.50
C GLY A 112 3.03 12.56 4.32
N PHE A 113 4.03 11.86 3.80
CA PHE A 113 4.92 12.35 2.74
C PHE A 113 5.34 11.24 1.75
N VAL A 114 4.53 10.19 1.59
CA VAL A 114 4.82 9.04 0.70
C VAL A 114 5.22 9.47 -0.72
N LEU A 115 4.56 10.50 -1.26
CA LEU A 115 4.81 11.04 -2.60
C LEU A 115 6.27 11.45 -2.80
N TRP A 116 6.89 12.04 -1.79
CA TRP A 116 8.29 12.44 -1.85
C TRP A 116 9.23 11.29 -1.50
N TYR A 117 8.82 10.43 -0.56
CA TYR A 117 9.63 9.30 -0.13
C TYR A 117 9.87 8.28 -1.25
N ILE A 118 8.86 8.02 -2.08
CA ILE A 118 9.00 7.17 -3.28
C ILE A 118 10.13 7.68 -4.19
N GLN A 119 10.24 8.99 -4.41
CA GLN A 119 11.28 9.57 -5.26
C GLN A 119 12.68 9.43 -4.64
N GLU A 120 12.77 9.52 -3.31
CA GLU A 120 14.01 9.29 -2.57
C GLU A 120 14.48 7.83 -2.72
N ILE A 121 13.59 6.87 -2.48
CA ILE A 121 13.90 5.44 -2.62
C ILE A 121 14.24 5.11 -4.09
N MET A 122 13.53 5.69 -5.05
CA MET A 122 13.82 5.52 -6.48
C MET A 122 15.26 5.98 -6.83
N THR A 123 15.70 7.11 -6.28
CA THR A 123 17.06 7.62 -6.46
C THR A 123 18.10 6.65 -5.86
N LYS A 124 17.83 6.16 -4.64
CA LYS A 124 18.69 5.18 -3.95
C LYS A 124 18.77 3.86 -4.71
N LEU A 125 17.64 3.34 -5.20
CA LEU A 125 17.57 2.10 -5.98
C LEU A 125 18.36 2.22 -7.29
N THR A 126 18.18 3.34 -8.01
CA THR A 126 18.92 3.63 -9.24
C THR A 126 20.43 3.62 -8.98
N LYS A 127 20.88 4.26 -7.89
CA LYS A 127 22.29 4.23 -7.48
C LYS A 127 22.77 2.83 -7.11
N ALA A 128 21.99 2.08 -6.33
CA ALA A 128 22.34 0.72 -5.94
C ALA A 128 22.48 -0.22 -7.16
N MET A 129 21.59 -0.09 -8.15
CA MET A 129 21.69 -0.82 -9.41
C MET A 129 22.95 -0.43 -10.20
N LYS A 130 23.23 0.87 -10.34
CA LYS A 130 24.41 1.38 -11.05
C LYS A 130 25.70 0.84 -10.45
N ASP A 131 25.77 0.85 -9.12
CA ASP A 131 26.92 0.39 -8.34
C ASP A 131 26.91 -1.14 -8.13
N LYS A 132 25.94 -1.86 -8.71
CA LYS A 132 25.81 -3.33 -8.62
C LYS A 132 25.76 -3.86 -7.17
N ARG A 133 25.19 -3.09 -6.24
CA ARG A 133 25.09 -3.42 -4.81
C ARG A 133 23.89 -4.33 -4.54
N LYS A 134 24.04 -5.63 -4.83
CA LYS A 134 22.97 -6.66 -4.78
C LYS A 134 22.02 -6.53 -3.59
N THR A 135 22.54 -6.58 -2.36
CA THR A 135 21.71 -6.56 -1.16
C THR A 135 20.88 -5.29 -1.09
N GLU A 136 21.48 -4.13 -1.36
CA GLU A 136 20.76 -2.85 -1.37
C GLU A 136 19.71 -2.78 -2.47
N ILE A 137 19.97 -3.35 -3.66
CA ILE A 137 18.97 -3.43 -4.74
C ILE A 137 17.73 -4.18 -4.25
N LEU A 138 17.91 -5.33 -3.59
CA LEU A 138 16.80 -6.16 -3.12
C LEU A 138 15.97 -5.43 -2.05
N PHE A 139 16.60 -4.89 -1.02
CA PHE A 139 15.89 -4.15 0.04
C PHE A 139 15.20 -2.90 -0.50
N LEU A 140 15.90 -2.07 -1.28
CA LEU A 140 15.33 -0.83 -1.81
C LEU A 140 14.22 -1.10 -2.84
N ALA A 141 14.30 -2.20 -3.59
CA ALA A 141 13.24 -2.56 -4.51
C ALA A 141 11.97 -3.01 -3.78
N ALA A 142 12.10 -3.85 -2.74
CA ALA A 142 10.97 -4.27 -1.91
C ALA A 142 10.34 -3.08 -1.16
N ASP A 143 11.16 -2.21 -0.56
CA ASP A 143 10.70 -0.97 0.08
C ASP A 143 9.98 -0.07 -0.91
N LEU A 144 10.56 0.19 -2.09
CA LEU A 144 9.90 0.98 -3.13
C LEU A 144 8.58 0.35 -3.56
N GLY A 145 8.54 -0.98 -3.66
CA GLY A 145 7.36 -1.75 -3.99
C GLY A 145 6.24 -1.59 -2.96
N HIS A 146 6.58 -1.58 -1.67
CA HIS A 146 5.64 -1.30 -0.60
C HIS A 146 5.04 0.10 -0.74
N TYR A 147 5.84 1.16 -0.72
CA TYR A 147 5.32 2.53 -0.73
C TYR A 147 4.54 2.88 -2.01
N ILE A 148 4.91 2.29 -3.17
CA ILE A 148 4.10 2.41 -4.39
C ILE A 148 2.78 1.64 -4.25
N GLY A 149 2.78 0.48 -3.59
CA GLY A 149 1.57 -0.23 -3.20
C GLY A 149 0.62 0.67 -2.42
N ASP A 150 1.13 1.32 -1.37
CA ASP A 150 0.39 2.24 -0.51
C ASP A 150 -0.19 3.40 -1.31
N ALA A 151 0.63 4.03 -2.15
CA ALA A 151 0.20 5.13 -2.99
C ALA A 151 -0.92 4.76 -3.98
N ASN A 152 -1.09 3.47 -4.30
CA ASN A 152 -2.22 2.95 -5.10
C ASN A 152 -3.41 2.49 -4.25
N MET A 153 -3.33 2.54 -2.93
CA MET A 153 -4.44 2.31 -2.02
C MET A 153 -5.19 3.65 -1.83
N PRO A 154 -6.47 3.80 -2.23
CA PRO A 154 -7.17 5.09 -2.20
C PRO A 154 -7.15 5.77 -0.83
N LEU A 155 -7.43 5.01 0.23
CA LEU A 155 -7.51 5.52 1.59
C LEU A 155 -6.15 5.94 2.18
N HIS A 156 -5.02 5.56 1.58
CA HIS A 156 -3.68 6.11 1.91
C HIS A 156 -3.44 7.49 1.35
N THR A 157 -4.41 8.04 0.62
CA THR A 157 -4.34 9.38 0.05
C THR A 157 -5.36 10.34 0.66
N SER A 158 -5.96 10.00 1.80
CA SER A 158 -7.06 10.78 2.39
C SER A 158 -7.00 10.93 3.90
N ALA A 159 -7.25 12.15 4.39
CA ALA A 159 -7.48 12.41 5.81
C ALA A 159 -8.66 11.61 6.39
N ASN A 160 -9.60 11.16 5.54
CA ASN A 160 -10.71 10.27 5.90
C ASN A 160 -10.38 8.79 5.65
N HIS A 161 -9.11 8.39 5.85
CA HIS A 161 -8.58 7.07 5.54
C HIS A 161 -9.37 5.90 6.15
N ASP A 162 -9.99 6.06 7.31
CA ASP A 162 -10.79 5.02 7.94
C ASP A 162 -12.29 5.33 7.86
N GLY A 163 -12.72 6.32 7.08
CA GLY A 163 -14.12 6.76 7.05
C GLY A 163 -14.56 7.43 8.36
N GLN A 164 -13.62 7.79 9.23
CA GLN A 164 -13.84 8.34 10.56
C GLN A 164 -14.52 9.72 10.54
N LEU A 165 -14.37 10.48 9.46
CA LEU A 165 -15.00 11.79 9.26
C LEU A 165 -16.41 11.67 8.66
N THR A 166 -16.78 10.48 8.14
CA THR A 166 -18.06 10.24 7.45
C THR A 166 -18.85 9.07 8.03
N ASN A 167 -18.54 8.63 9.26
CA ASN A 167 -19.22 7.56 9.98
C ASN A 167 -19.17 6.18 9.30
N GLN A 168 -18.01 5.85 8.73
CA GLN A 168 -17.73 4.62 7.98
C GLN A 168 -16.53 3.85 8.57
N LYS A 169 -16.26 4.06 9.87
CA LYS A 169 -15.11 3.55 10.61
C LYS A 169 -14.83 2.06 10.34
N GLY A 170 -13.61 1.69 9.96
CA GLY A 170 -13.18 0.34 9.64
C GLY A 170 -13.20 0.01 8.14
N ILE A 171 -13.51 0.98 7.26
CA ILE A 171 -13.46 0.78 5.80
C ILE A 171 -12.02 0.56 5.30
N HIS A 172 -11.02 1.08 6.00
CA HIS A 172 -9.60 0.93 5.68
C HIS A 172 -9.18 -0.55 5.63
N ALA A 173 -9.22 -1.21 6.79
CA ALA A 173 -8.87 -2.61 6.94
C ALA A 173 -9.78 -3.55 6.12
N MET A 174 -11.03 -3.15 5.86
CA MET A 174 -11.90 -3.88 4.93
C MET A 174 -11.36 -3.88 3.50
N PHE A 175 -10.93 -2.72 3.01
CA PHE A 175 -10.48 -2.56 1.63
C PHE A 175 -9.13 -3.21 1.36
N GLU A 176 -8.18 -3.03 2.27
CA GLU A 176 -6.78 -3.39 2.03
C GLU A 176 -6.41 -4.82 2.41
N SER A 177 -7.13 -5.40 3.37
CA SER A 177 -6.83 -6.71 3.93
C SER A 177 -8.02 -7.65 3.78
N ARG A 178 -9.20 -7.31 4.32
CA ARG A 178 -10.32 -8.26 4.37
C ARG A 178 -10.82 -8.69 2.99
N MET A 179 -11.06 -7.74 2.09
CA MET A 179 -11.51 -8.04 0.73
C MET A 179 -10.45 -8.80 -0.08
N PRO A 180 -9.16 -8.39 -0.10
CA PRO A 180 -8.10 -9.17 -0.73
C PRO A 180 -7.96 -10.59 -0.19
N GLU A 181 -8.00 -10.81 1.13
CA GLU A 181 -7.94 -12.16 1.72
C GLU A 181 -9.12 -13.05 1.30
N MET A 182 -10.33 -12.47 1.27
CA MET A 182 -11.55 -13.20 0.94
C MET A 182 -11.69 -13.53 -0.55
N PHE A 183 -11.29 -12.61 -1.43
CA PHE A 183 -11.60 -12.67 -2.87
C PHE A 183 -10.36 -12.70 -3.77
N GLY A 184 -9.17 -12.43 -3.25
CA GLY A 184 -7.95 -12.25 -4.03
C GLY A 184 -7.49 -13.49 -4.78
N LYS A 185 -7.89 -14.69 -4.35
CA LYS A 185 -7.66 -15.94 -5.09
C LYS A 185 -8.32 -15.93 -6.48
N ASP A 186 -9.42 -15.19 -6.62
CA ASP A 186 -10.18 -15.08 -7.87
C ASP A 186 -9.69 -13.94 -8.76
N TYR A 187 -8.94 -12.98 -8.23
CA TYR A 187 -8.39 -11.85 -8.99
C TYR A 187 -7.45 -12.30 -10.12
N ASN A 188 -7.30 -11.42 -11.11
CA ASN A 188 -6.38 -11.56 -12.22
C ASN A 188 -5.15 -10.64 -12.02
N PHE A 189 -3.98 -11.23 -11.84
CA PHE A 189 -2.71 -10.53 -11.62
C PHE A 189 -1.91 -10.24 -12.89
N TYR A 190 -2.43 -10.56 -14.08
CA TYR A 190 -1.75 -10.30 -15.35
C TYR A 190 -1.87 -8.83 -15.74
N THR A 191 -0.76 -8.10 -15.78
CA THR A 191 -0.75 -6.65 -16.05
C THR A 191 0.02 -6.24 -17.31
N GLY A 192 0.60 -7.20 -18.04
CA GLY A 192 1.49 -6.91 -19.15
C GLY A 192 2.92 -6.58 -18.69
N GLU A 193 3.76 -6.15 -19.63
CA GLU A 193 5.17 -5.89 -19.36
C GLU A 193 5.42 -4.45 -18.88
N ALA A 194 6.44 -4.30 -18.04
CA ALA A 194 6.89 -3.01 -17.54
C ALA A 194 7.29 -2.06 -18.67
N LYS A 195 7.03 -0.77 -18.45
CA LYS A 195 7.32 0.34 -19.36
C LYS A 195 8.23 1.35 -18.67
N TYR A 196 9.10 1.97 -19.46
CA TYR A 196 9.95 3.05 -18.98
C TYR A 196 9.09 4.27 -18.65
N ILE A 197 9.46 4.98 -17.58
CA ILE A 197 8.84 6.22 -17.15
C ILE A 197 9.77 7.37 -17.50
N ASP A 198 9.36 8.24 -18.42
CA ASP A 198 10.16 9.39 -18.85
C ASP A 198 10.35 10.44 -17.74
N ASN A 199 9.33 10.62 -16.89
CA ASN A 199 9.36 11.53 -15.76
C ASN A 199 8.78 10.84 -14.52
N VAL A 200 9.68 10.38 -13.65
CA VAL A 200 9.36 9.67 -12.40
C VAL A 200 8.51 10.53 -11.48
N GLU A 201 8.87 11.81 -11.32
CA GLU A 201 8.11 12.73 -10.47
C GLU A 201 6.66 12.79 -10.97
N LYS A 202 6.45 13.13 -12.25
CA LYS A 202 5.11 13.21 -12.84
C LYS A 202 4.33 11.91 -12.65
N ALA A 203 4.96 10.75 -12.83
CA ALA A 203 4.31 9.46 -12.62
C ALA A 203 3.87 9.25 -11.16
N THR A 204 4.69 9.63 -10.18
CA THR A 204 4.32 9.56 -8.76
C THR A 204 3.14 10.48 -8.44
N TRP A 205 3.14 11.69 -8.97
CA TRP A 205 2.02 12.64 -8.80
C TRP A 205 0.73 12.13 -9.44
N ASP A 206 0.80 11.63 -10.67
CA ASP A 206 -0.35 11.10 -11.37
C ASP A 206 -0.93 9.87 -10.66
N MET A 207 -0.09 9.02 -10.08
CA MET A 207 -0.50 7.89 -9.26
C MET A 207 -1.26 8.33 -8.00
N ILE A 208 -0.76 9.30 -7.25
CA ILE A 208 -1.46 9.81 -6.05
C ILE A 208 -2.80 10.45 -6.42
N LYS A 209 -2.85 11.25 -7.49
CA LYS A 209 -4.11 11.85 -7.98
C LYS A 209 -5.13 10.79 -8.41
N ASP A 210 -4.69 9.79 -9.16
CA ASP A 210 -5.55 8.70 -9.61
C ASP A 210 -6.09 7.88 -8.43
N SER A 211 -5.23 7.52 -7.47
CA SER A 211 -5.64 6.80 -6.25
C SER A 211 -6.64 7.63 -5.41
N HIS A 212 -6.35 8.92 -5.20
CA HIS A 212 -7.21 9.84 -4.47
C HIS A 212 -8.58 10.02 -5.11
N SER A 213 -8.66 10.01 -6.45
CA SER A 213 -9.93 10.11 -7.17
C SER A 213 -10.90 8.95 -6.86
N GLN A 214 -10.42 7.84 -6.30
CA GLN A 214 -11.24 6.68 -5.92
C GLN A 214 -11.79 6.76 -4.49
N VAL A 215 -11.33 7.71 -3.66
CA VAL A 215 -11.75 7.85 -2.26
C VAL A 215 -13.24 8.18 -2.16
N GLU A 216 -13.70 9.21 -2.87
CA GLU A 216 -15.11 9.61 -2.84
C GLU A 216 -16.04 8.49 -3.38
N PRO A 217 -15.78 7.87 -4.54
CA PRO A 217 -16.55 6.72 -5.00
C PRO A 217 -16.61 5.57 -3.99
N LEU A 218 -15.47 5.19 -3.41
CA LEU A 218 -15.38 4.12 -2.41
C LEU A 218 -16.25 4.43 -1.19
N LEU A 219 -16.09 5.61 -0.60
CA LEU A 219 -16.86 6.03 0.57
C LEU A 219 -18.34 6.19 0.24
N LEU A 220 -18.71 6.68 -0.94
CA LEU A 220 -20.11 6.81 -1.33
C LEU A 220 -20.78 5.43 -1.46
N ILE A 221 -20.08 4.45 -2.05
CA ILE A 221 -20.59 3.08 -2.21
C ILE A 221 -20.81 2.42 -0.84
N ASP A 222 -19.82 2.48 0.04
CA ASP A 222 -19.94 1.92 1.39
C ASP A 222 -21.07 2.61 2.18
N ARG A 223 -21.20 3.94 2.12
CA ARG A 223 -22.29 4.67 2.79
C ARG A 223 -23.67 4.21 2.34
N LYS A 224 -23.89 4.11 1.03
CA LYS A 224 -25.16 3.63 0.47
C LYS A 224 -25.47 2.20 0.91
N LEU A 225 -24.46 1.34 0.96
CA LEU A 225 -24.64 -0.03 1.45
C LEU A 225 -25.08 -0.02 2.92
N ARG A 226 -24.38 0.72 3.80
CA ARG A 226 -24.73 0.84 5.24
C ARG A 226 -26.14 1.34 5.49
N GLU A 227 -26.64 2.26 4.67
CA GLU A 227 -28.00 2.79 4.78
C GLU A 227 -29.07 1.72 4.48
N SER A 228 -28.75 0.79 3.59
CA SER A 228 -29.65 -0.30 3.18
C SER A 228 -29.49 -1.60 3.99
N PHE A 229 -28.37 -1.76 4.69
CA PHE A 229 -28.02 -3.01 5.38
C PHE A 229 -28.59 -3.06 6.81
N ALA A 230 -29.06 -4.23 7.23
CA ALA A 230 -29.57 -4.43 8.59
C ALA A 230 -28.45 -4.21 9.63
N LYS A 231 -28.64 -3.26 10.56
CA LYS A 231 -27.58 -2.80 11.49
C LYS A 231 -27.00 -3.93 12.35
N ASP A 232 -27.83 -4.88 12.75
CA ASP A 232 -27.49 -6.06 13.55
C ASP A 232 -26.67 -7.11 12.77
N LYS A 233 -26.57 -6.98 11.44
CA LYS A 233 -25.82 -7.89 10.57
C LYS A 233 -24.50 -7.32 10.03
N ILE A 234 -24.21 -6.04 10.27
CA ILE A 234 -23.00 -5.39 9.73
C ILE A 234 -21.72 -6.06 10.24
N PHE A 235 -21.73 -6.47 11.51
CA PHE A 235 -20.57 -7.03 12.19
C PHE A 235 -20.70 -8.53 12.43
N GLN A 236 -19.57 -9.22 12.42
CA GLN A 236 -19.49 -10.61 12.86
C GLN A 236 -19.59 -10.66 14.39
N MET A 237 -20.35 -11.62 14.91
CA MET A 237 -20.43 -11.88 16.35
C MET A 237 -19.45 -13.00 16.74
N ASP A 238 -18.85 -12.88 17.91
CA ASP A 238 -18.07 -13.94 18.55
C ASP A 238 -18.99 -15.00 19.20
N GLU A 239 -18.40 -16.08 19.72
CA GLU A 239 -19.12 -17.17 20.39
C GLU A 239 -19.92 -16.70 21.63
N LYS A 240 -19.62 -15.53 22.17
CA LYS A 240 -20.26 -14.92 23.33
C LYS A 240 -21.33 -13.89 22.93
N GLY A 241 -21.58 -13.69 21.63
CA GLY A 241 -22.55 -12.73 21.11
C GLY A 241 -22.08 -11.27 21.11
N ASN A 242 -20.78 -11.01 21.33
CA ASN A 242 -20.20 -9.67 21.17
C ASN A 242 -19.70 -9.46 19.75
N VAL A 243 -19.52 -8.21 19.32
CA VAL A 243 -18.86 -7.90 18.06
C VAL A 243 -17.42 -8.43 18.10
N ALA A 244 -17.11 -9.33 17.16
CA ALA A 244 -15.78 -9.90 17.00
C ALA A 244 -14.77 -8.82 16.61
N LYS A 245 -13.51 -9.01 17.04
CA LYS A 245 -12.41 -8.09 16.77
C LYS A 245 -11.21 -8.84 16.17
N ASN A 246 -10.49 -8.20 15.25
CA ASN A 246 -9.27 -8.75 14.66
C ASN A 246 -8.06 -8.64 15.62
N LYS A 247 -6.88 -9.09 15.18
CA LYS A 247 -5.64 -9.05 15.97
C LYS A 247 -5.19 -7.64 16.38
N TYR A 248 -5.72 -6.60 15.74
CA TYR A 248 -5.43 -5.20 16.00
C TYR A 248 -6.52 -4.49 16.84
N GLY A 249 -7.61 -5.19 17.17
CA GLY A 249 -8.71 -4.68 17.99
C GLY A 249 -9.83 -3.98 17.21
N ASP A 250 -9.78 -4.01 15.87
CA ASP A 250 -10.82 -3.47 15.00
C ASP A 250 -12.00 -4.42 14.87
N MET A 251 -13.20 -3.85 14.72
CA MET A 251 -14.43 -4.62 14.56
C MET A 251 -14.42 -5.40 13.24
N ILE A 252 -14.73 -6.70 13.31
CA ILE A 252 -14.78 -7.55 12.13
C ILE A 252 -16.16 -7.39 11.47
N TYR A 253 -16.17 -6.94 10.23
CA TYR A 253 -17.37 -6.89 9.41
C TYR A 253 -17.81 -8.30 9.00
N SER A 254 -19.13 -8.51 8.94
CA SER A 254 -19.69 -9.81 8.58
C SER A 254 -19.31 -10.19 7.15
N LYS A 255 -19.16 -11.50 6.90
CA LYS A 255 -18.87 -12.02 5.57
C LYS A 255 -19.90 -11.55 4.53
N GLU A 256 -21.18 -11.47 4.92
CA GLU A 256 -22.26 -10.99 4.05
C GLU A 256 -22.05 -9.53 3.66
N TYR A 257 -21.78 -8.65 4.64
CA TYR A 257 -21.53 -7.24 4.38
C TYR A 257 -20.33 -7.03 3.45
N VAL A 258 -19.19 -7.67 3.76
CA VAL A 258 -17.97 -7.55 2.95
C VAL A 258 -18.18 -8.06 1.52
N THR A 259 -18.97 -9.13 1.34
CA THR A 259 -19.30 -9.66 0.00
C THR A 259 -20.16 -8.70 -0.80
N GLN A 260 -21.17 -8.07 -0.18
CA GLN A 260 -22.00 -7.09 -0.86
C GLN A 260 -21.21 -5.81 -1.18
N LEU A 261 -20.34 -5.37 -0.27
CA LEU A 261 -19.45 -4.24 -0.53
C LEU A 261 -18.50 -4.51 -1.70
N HIS A 262 -17.81 -5.66 -1.68
CA HIS A 262 -16.93 -6.06 -2.77
C HIS A 262 -17.66 -6.11 -4.13
N THR A 263 -18.89 -6.64 -4.13
CA THR A 263 -19.74 -6.67 -5.33
C THR A 263 -20.09 -5.26 -5.80
N ALA A 264 -20.50 -4.38 -4.89
CA ALA A 264 -20.87 -3.00 -5.21
C ALA A 264 -19.67 -2.15 -5.69
N LEU A 265 -18.46 -2.46 -5.22
CA LEU A 265 -17.21 -1.86 -5.67
C LEU A 265 -16.79 -2.31 -7.08
N ASN A 266 -17.44 -3.32 -7.66
CA ASN A 266 -17.32 -3.70 -9.07
C ASN A 266 -15.85 -3.80 -9.56
N GLY A 267 -15.06 -4.59 -8.82
CA GLY A 267 -13.65 -4.86 -9.11
C GLY A 267 -12.68 -3.71 -8.80
N MET A 268 -13.09 -2.69 -8.02
CA MET A 268 -12.19 -1.59 -7.62
C MET A 268 -10.92 -2.08 -6.91
N VAL A 269 -11.05 -3.03 -5.98
CA VAL A 269 -9.91 -3.59 -5.23
C VAL A 269 -8.89 -4.22 -6.19
N GLU A 270 -9.34 -5.14 -7.04
CA GLU A 270 -8.50 -5.77 -8.06
C GLU A 270 -7.85 -4.73 -9.01
N LYS A 271 -8.61 -3.72 -9.46
CA LYS A 271 -8.09 -2.65 -10.33
C LYS A 271 -6.97 -1.87 -9.64
N GLN A 272 -7.11 -1.51 -8.37
CA GLN A 272 -6.08 -0.79 -7.62
C GLN A 272 -4.83 -1.67 -7.39
N MET A 273 -5.00 -2.96 -7.06
CA MET A 273 -3.86 -3.89 -6.97
C MET A 273 -3.12 -4.01 -8.32
N ARG A 274 -3.85 -4.10 -9.44
CA ARG A 274 -3.26 -4.16 -10.79
C ARG A 274 -2.51 -2.88 -11.15
N LYS A 275 -3.03 -1.70 -10.77
CA LYS A 275 -2.32 -0.42 -10.94
C LYS A 275 -1.04 -0.37 -10.11
N ALA A 276 -1.05 -0.90 -8.89
CA ALA A 276 0.14 -1.04 -8.07
C ALA A 276 1.20 -1.93 -8.74
N ILE A 277 0.81 -3.11 -9.24
CA ILE A 277 1.70 -4.04 -9.95
C ILE A 277 2.37 -3.36 -11.15
N VAL A 278 1.58 -2.68 -12.00
CA VAL A 278 2.12 -1.94 -13.16
C VAL A 278 3.09 -0.86 -12.71
N SER A 279 2.71 -0.07 -11.70
CA SER A 279 3.53 1.03 -11.21
C SER A 279 4.87 0.52 -10.67
N ILE A 280 4.86 -0.49 -9.81
CA ILE A 280 6.09 -1.07 -9.24
C ILE A 280 7.01 -1.60 -10.34
N ALA A 281 6.46 -2.39 -11.28
CA ALA A 281 7.24 -2.96 -12.37
C ALA A 281 7.87 -1.84 -13.25
N ASN A 282 7.10 -0.78 -13.55
CA ASN A 282 7.58 0.37 -14.30
C ASN A 282 8.69 1.13 -13.55
N PHE A 283 8.55 1.34 -12.24
CA PHE A 283 9.55 2.03 -11.42
C PHE A 283 10.84 1.22 -11.30
N TRP A 284 10.77 -0.08 -10.99
CA TRP A 284 11.94 -0.95 -10.96
C TRP A 284 12.66 -1.00 -12.31
N TYR A 285 11.91 -1.14 -13.40
CA TYR A 285 12.49 -1.11 -14.75
C TYR A 285 13.14 0.24 -15.06
N THR A 286 12.48 1.34 -14.70
CA THR A 286 13.01 2.70 -14.90
C THR A 286 14.29 2.92 -14.09
N ALA A 287 14.36 2.43 -12.86
CA ALA A 287 15.57 2.53 -12.03
C ALA A 287 16.75 1.82 -12.69
N TRP A 288 16.51 0.64 -13.26
CA TRP A 288 17.54 -0.11 -13.98
C TRP A 288 17.98 0.57 -15.28
N VAL A 289 17.03 1.12 -16.05
CA VAL A 289 17.35 1.88 -17.27
C VAL A 289 18.18 3.12 -16.92
N ASN A 290 17.76 3.89 -15.91
CA ASN A 290 18.46 5.10 -15.45
C ASN A 290 19.84 4.79 -14.84
N ALA A 291 20.02 3.58 -14.31
CA ALA A 291 21.31 3.09 -13.83
C ALA A 291 22.31 2.76 -14.95
N GLY A 292 21.91 2.88 -16.22
CA GLY A 292 22.75 2.53 -17.37
C GLY A 292 22.64 1.07 -17.79
N LYS A 293 21.54 0.39 -17.43
CA LYS A 293 21.26 -1.02 -17.76
C LYS A 293 22.38 -1.98 -17.34
N PRO A 294 22.89 -1.92 -16.08
CA PRO A 294 23.94 -2.81 -15.62
C PRO A 294 23.49 -4.27 -15.71
N ASN A 295 24.40 -5.18 -16.07
CA ASN A 295 24.10 -6.60 -16.03
C ASN A 295 23.94 -7.06 -14.57
N LEU A 296 22.70 -7.33 -14.16
CA LEU A 296 22.35 -7.82 -12.83
C LEU A 296 22.48 -9.35 -12.71
N GLU A 297 22.51 -10.08 -13.82
CA GLU A 297 22.66 -11.55 -13.80
C GLU A 297 24.02 -11.97 -13.21
N ASP A 298 25.06 -11.12 -13.33
CA ASP A 298 26.39 -11.35 -12.75
C ASP A 298 26.40 -11.28 -11.21
N LEU A 299 25.31 -10.83 -10.59
CA LEU A 299 25.17 -10.73 -9.12
C LEU A 299 24.73 -12.06 -8.49
N ASP A 300 24.35 -13.03 -9.32
CA ASP A 300 23.83 -14.32 -8.90
C ASP A 300 24.73 -15.47 -9.35
N SER A 301 24.72 -16.56 -8.59
CA SER A 301 25.41 -17.78 -9.02
C SER A 301 24.69 -18.40 -10.23
N LYS A 302 25.46 -19.05 -11.10
CA LYS A 302 24.92 -19.77 -12.26
C LYS A 302 24.01 -20.91 -11.82
N GLU A 303 24.34 -21.55 -10.70
CA GLU A 303 23.58 -22.66 -10.12
C GLU A 303 22.17 -22.23 -9.69
N MET A 304 22.04 -21.07 -9.04
CA MET A 304 20.74 -20.52 -8.65
C MET A 304 19.90 -20.17 -9.87
N THR A 305 20.49 -19.44 -10.83
CA THR A 305 19.80 -19.08 -12.06
C THR A 305 19.34 -20.31 -12.85
N ASN A 306 20.19 -21.34 -12.96
CA ASN A 306 19.85 -22.59 -13.63
C ASN A 306 18.72 -23.36 -12.91
N ARG A 307 18.73 -23.38 -11.56
CA ARG A 307 17.66 -23.97 -10.75
C ARG A 307 16.32 -23.31 -11.03
N ASN A 308 16.30 -21.98 -11.09
CA ASN A 308 15.07 -21.19 -11.20
C ASN A 308 14.53 -21.05 -12.62
N LYS A 309 15.37 -21.23 -13.66
CA LYS A 309 14.99 -21.06 -15.07
C LYS A 309 13.74 -21.84 -15.49
N LYS A 310 13.59 -23.09 -15.04
CA LYS A 310 12.41 -23.92 -15.36
C LYS A 310 11.16 -23.42 -14.63
N ASN A 311 11.31 -22.97 -13.39
CA ASN A 311 10.22 -22.45 -12.57
C ASN A 311 9.73 -21.11 -13.13
N LEU A 312 10.64 -20.17 -13.45
CA LEU A 312 10.29 -18.90 -14.08
C LEU A 312 9.43 -19.10 -15.34
N LYS A 313 9.82 -20.05 -16.21
CA LYS A 313 9.04 -20.34 -17.43
C LYS A 313 7.63 -20.89 -17.14
N LYS A 314 7.45 -21.66 -16.05
CA LYS A 314 6.13 -22.17 -15.65
C LYS A 314 5.30 -21.06 -15.02
N ASP A 315 5.90 -20.29 -14.13
CA ASP A 315 5.21 -19.25 -13.38
C ASP A 315 4.77 -18.11 -14.29
N LEU A 316 5.57 -17.76 -15.31
CA LEU A 316 5.16 -16.81 -16.35
C LEU A 316 3.95 -17.29 -17.16
N LYS A 317 3.77 -18.61 -17.34
CA LYS A 317 2.56 -19.13 -18.02
C LYS A 317 1.34 -18.99 -17.13
N LEU A 318 1.48 -19.28 -15.84
CA LEU A 318 0.41 -19.07 -14.85
C LEU A 318 0.05 -17.59 -14.74
N TRP A 319 1.06 -16.72 -14.64
CA TRP A 319 0.87 -15.28 -14.56
C TRP A 319 0.18 -14.72 -15.80
N LYS A 320 0.50 -15.19 -17.00
CA LYS A 320 -0.23 -14.84 -18.23
C LYS A 320 -1.70 -15.29 -18.23
N ALA A 321 -2.05 -16.31 -17.45
CA ALA A 321 -3.44 -16.71 -17.19
C ALA A 321 -4.06 -15.96 -16.00
N GLY A 322 -3.36 -14.96 -15.44
CA GLY A 322 -3.80 -14.15 -14.33
C GLY A 322 -3.53 -14.72 -12.94
N LYS A 323 -2.77 -15.82 -12.83
CA LYS A 323 -2.56 -16.54 -11.56
C LYS A 323 -1.10 -16.53 -11.12
N LEU A 324 -0.87 -16.42 -9.82
CA LEU A 324 0.46 -16.51 -9.21
C LEU A 324 0.66 -17.91 -8.63
N PHE A 325 1.90 -18.40 -8.65
CA PHE A 325 2.22 -19.73 -8.14
C PHE A 325 2.53 -19.69 -6.65
N GLY A 326 1.89 -20.58 -5.87
CA GLY A 326 2.36 -20.98 -4.55
C GLY A 326 2.39 -19.91 -3.46
N LEU A 327 1.67 -18.78 -3.64
CA LEU A 327 1.56 -17.75 -2.60
C LEU A 327 0.55 -18.16 -1.53
N GLU A 328 1.03 -18.23 -0.30
CA GLU A 328 0.23 -18.35 0.92
C GLU A 328 0.68 -17.26 1.88
N SER A 329 -0.22 -16.31 2.14
CA SER A 329 0.03 -15.16 3.02
C SER A 329 -0.54 -15.42 4.41
N GLU A 330 0.07 -14.84 5.44
CA GLU A 330 -0.57 -14.75 6.75
C GLU A 330 -1.80 -13.84 6.68
N ASN A 331 -2.89 -14.23 7.34
CA ASN A 331 -4.10 -13.41 7.39
C ASN A 331 -4.01 -12.33 8.48
N ASP A 332 -4.62 -11.17 8.20
CA ASP A 332 -4.86 -10.12 9.17
C ASP A 332 -6.15 -10.31 9.98
N PHE A 333 -7.10 -11.09 9.45
CA PHE A 333 -8.43 -11.32 10.03
C PHE A 333 -8.75 -12.74 10.48
#